data_AF-A0A353RAN3-F1
#
_entry.id   AF-A0A353RAN3-F1
#
_cell.length_a   1.000
_cell.length_b   1.000
_cell.length_c   1.000
_cell.angle_alpha   90.00
_cell.angle_beta   90.00
_cell.angle_gamma   90.00
#
_symmetry.space_group_name_H-M   'P 1'
#
loop_
_entity.id
_entity.type
_entity.pdbx_description
1 polymer ?
#
loop_
_entity_poly.entity_id
_entity_poly.type
_entity_poly.pdbx_seq_one_letter_code
_entity_poly.pdbx_strand_id
1 'polypeptide(L)'
;MDRTLIPASYKSILDIWQTEQAIKFIKETFQTELAGELKLRRITAPLLVESGTGLNDNLSGTELPVRFSLKTLEGKHVEIVQSLAKWKRYALWRHHIEPGMGIYTDMNAIRPNEITDNLHSVYVDQWDWEKVILPRERTEQTLRKCVKSIYYAIKRTQFLLSEHYPLLKPTLPHDIFFIHAEELRSKYPGLSPKERENAIAREYGAVFIQGIGGPLGDGTLHDERSPDYDDWSTETGTGLFGLNGDIIIHHPVLETAVELSSMGIRVNPQSLQLQLERANALDRVPLKF
;
A
#
# COMPACT_ATOMS: atom_id res chain seq x y z
N MET A 1 -8.68 -19.08 -10.12
CA MET A 1 -10.05 -19.08 -9.54
C MET A 1 -10.23 -20.22 -8.52
N ASP A 2 -9.17 -20.73 -7.89
CA ASP A 2 -9.26 -22.01 -7.16
C ASP A 2 -9.48 -21.85 -5.63
N ARG A 3 -9.61 -20.61 -5.13
CA ARG A 3 -9.71 -20.32 -3.68
C ARG A 3 -10.78 -19.29 -3.31
N THR A 4 -11.66 -18.91 -4.22
CA THR A 4 -12.72 -17.93 -3.94
C THR A 4 -13.84 -18.58 -3.10
N LEU A 5 -14.13 -17.99 -1.94
CA LEU A 5 -15.22 -18.35 -1.05
C LEU A 5 -16.35 -17.32 -1.15
N ILE A 6 -17.56 -17.77 -1.50
CA ILE A 6 -18.77 -16.94 -1.43
C ILE A 6 -19.60 -17.48 -0.25
N PRO A 7 -19.83 -16.68 0.82
CA PRO A 7 -20.66 -17.12 1.94
C PRO A 7 -22.04 -17.57 1.46
N ALA A 8 -22.55 -18.70 1.97
CA ALA A 8 -23.84 -19.26 1.54
C ALA A 8 -25.03 -18.32 1.77
N SER A 9 -24.91 -17.42 2.76
CA SER A 9 -25.90 -16.39 3.09
C SER A 9 -25.74 -15.09 2.28
N TYR A 10 -24.70 -14.98 1.44
CA TYR A 10 -24.42 -13.77 0.69
C TYR A 10 -25.53 -13.48 -0.33
N LYS A 11 -25.96 -12.21 -0.36
CA LYS A 11 -26.86 -11.67 -1.38
C LYS A 11 -26.31 -10.33 -1.83
N SER A 12 -26.26 -10.12 -3.14
CA SER A 12 -25.91 -8.81 -3.69
C SER A 12 -26.90 -7.76 -3.20
N ILE A 13 -26.39 -6.66 -2.64
CA ILE A 13 -27.21 -5.56 -2.12
C ILE A 13 -27.72 -4.68 -3.28
N LEU A 14 -26.86 -4.48 -4.28
CA LEU A 14 -27.14 -3.71 -5.48
C LEU A 14 -27.30 -4.64 -6.68
N ASP A 15 -28.04 -4.20 -7.70
CA ASP A 15 -28.02 -4.85 -9.01
C ASP A 15 -26.70 -4.55 -9.76
N ILE A 16 -26.50 -5.19 -10.92
CA ILE A 16 -25.26 -5.07 -11.69
C ILE A 16 -25.02 -3.64 -12.18
N TRP A 17 -26.06 -2.93 -12.62
CA TRP A 17 -25.92 -1.56 -13.12
C TRP A 17 -25.62 -0.57 -12.00
N GLN A 18 -26.30 -0.72 -10.87
CA GLN A 18 -26.02 0.04 -9.66
C GLN A 18 -24.61 -0.24 -9.15
N THR A 19 -24.13 -1.48 -9.24
CA THR A 19 -22.77 -1.86 -8.84
C THR A 19 -21.72 -1.16 -9.70
N GLU A 20 -21.87 -1.15 -11.03
CA GLU A 20 -20.96 -0.44 -11.93
C GLU A 20 -20.93 1.07 -11.66
N GLN A 21 -22.10 1.67 -11.42
CA GLN A 21 -22.20 3.08 -11.06
C GLN A 21 -21.56 3.37 -9.69
N ALA A 22 -21.75 2.49 -8.71
CA ALA A 22 -21.13 2.60 -7.38
C ALA A 22 -19.60 2.49 -7.46
N ILE A 23 -19.06 1.57 -8.26
CA ILE A 23 -17.61 1.44 -8.50
C ILE A 23 -17.05 2.73 -9.08
N LYS A 24 -17.69 3.28 -10.13
CA LYS A 24 -17.29 4.57 -10.71
C LYS A 24 -17.33 5.69 -9.68
N PHE A 25 -18.41 5.77 -8.90
CA PHE A 25 -18.59 6.79 -7.86
C PHE A 25 -17.49 6.72 -6.79
N ILE A 26 -17.16 5.51 -6.30
CA ILE A 26 -16.07 5.29 -5.35
C ILE A 26 -14.76 5.79 -5.94
N LYS A 27 -14.46 5.40 -7.19
CA LYS A 27 -13.20 5.77 -7.83
C LYS A 27 -13.03 7.28 -7.99
N GLU A 28 -14.08 7.96 -8.45
CA GLU A 28 -14.08 9.42 -8.65
C GLU A 28 -14.07 10.21 -7.33
N THR A 29 -14.76 9.70 -6.30
CA THR A 29 -14.85 10.35 -5.00
C THR A 29 -13.55 10.19 -4.24
N PHE A 30 -13.05 8.96 -4.08
CA PHE A 30 -11.87 8.69 -3.26
C PHE A 30 -10.63 9.40 -3.80
N GLN A 31 -10.41 9.39 -5.12
CA GLN A 31 -9.28 10.13 -5.70
C GLN A 31 -9.32 11.63 -5.37
N THR A 32 -10.53 12.22 -5.33
CA THR A 32 -10.73 13.64 -5.06
C THR A 32 -10.46 13.94 -3.58
N GLU A 33 -11.01 13.12 -2.69
CA GLU A 33 -10.80 13.23 -1.24
C GLU A 33 -9.32 13.02 -0.87
N LEU A 34 -8.68 11.98 -1.43
CA LEU A 34 -7.26 11.69 -1.22
C LEU A 34 -6.38 12.86 -1.70
N ALA A 35 -6.64 13.40 -2.88
CA ALA A 35 -5.90 14.52 -3.44
C ALA A 35 -6.05 15.80 -2.58
N GLY A 36 -7.26 16.06 -2.09
CA GLY A 36 -7.54 17.18 -1.19
C GLY A 36 -6.80 17.07 0.15
N GLU A 37 -6.95 15.93 0.83
CA GLU A 37 -6.35 15.67 2.14
C GLU A 37 -4.82 15.73 2.12
N LEU A 38 -4.20 15.19 1.06
CA LEU A 38 -2.75 15.07 0.98
C LEU A 38 -2.08 16.17 0.14
N LYS A 39 -2.84 17.04 -0.52
CA LYS A 39 -2.38 18.06 -1.49
C LYS A 39 -1.66 17.46 -2.70
N LEU A 40 -2.31 16.49 -3.34
CA LEU A 40 -1.74 15.74 -4.45
C LEU A 40 -2.23 16.29 -5.79
N ARG A 41 -1.34 16.31 -6.78
CA ARG A 41 -1.68 16.57 -8.18
C ARG A 41 -1.73 15.26 -8.94
N ARG A 42 -2.78 15.04 -9.72
CA ARG A 42 -2.84 13.89 -10.62
C ARG A 42 -1.76 14.04 -11.71
N ILE A 43 -0.98 12.99 -11.92
CA ILE A 43 -0.08 12.87 -13.09
C ILE A 43 -0.31 11.54 -13.81
N THR A 44 0.17 11.44 -15.04
CA THR A 44 0.07 10.21 -15.84
C THR A 44 1.20 9.24 -15.50
N ALA A 45 0.85 8.04 -15.03
CA ALA A 45 1.78 6.93 -14.87
C ALA A 45 2.23 6.32 -16.21
N PRO A 46 3.47 5.80 -16.28
CA PRO A 46 3.85 4.87 -17.32
C PRO A 46 3.18 3.51 -17.09
N LEU A 47 2.72 2.88 -18.18
CA LEU A 47 2.33 1.47 -18.17
C LEU A 47 3.53 0.54 -18.34
N LEU A 48 4.58 1.03 -19.03
CA LEU A 48 5.76 0.29 -19.42
C LEU A 48 7.02 1.05 -18.98
N VAL A 49 8.00 0.32 -18.47
CA VAL A 49 9.34 0.86 -18.14
C VAL A 49 10.42 0.01 -18.81
N GLU A 50 11.58 0.62 -19.10
CA GLU A 50 12.72 -0.10 -19.66
C GLU A 50 13.29 -1.08 -18.61
N SER A 51 13.48 -2.34 -19.02
CA SER A 51 14.05 -3.40 -18.19
C SER A 51 15.43 -3.01 -17.65
N GLY A 52 15.70 -3.35 -16.38
CA GLY A 52 17.02 -3.16 -15.76
C GLY A 52 17.35 -1.72 -15.32
N THR A 53 16.41 -0.78 -15.46
CA THR A 53 16.58 0.60 -14.93
C THR A 53 16.46 0.68 -13.41
N GLY A 54 15.85 -0.33 -12.79
CA GLY A 54 15.52 -0.34 -11.36
C GLY A 54 14.27 0.47 -11.02
N LEU A 55 13.57 1.07 -12.00
CA LEU A 55 12.33 1.82 -11.77
C LEU A 55 11.12 0.92 -11.52
N ASN A 56 11.09 -0.27 -12.10
CA ASN A 56 10.06 -1.27 -11.81
C ASN A 56 10.28 -1.84 -10.41
N ASP A 57 9.18 -2.05 -9.69
CA ASP A 57 9.21 -2.73 -8.41
C ASP A 57 9.43 -4.23 -8.60
N ASN A 58 10.32 -4.79 -7.79
CA ASN A 58 10.65 -6.21 -7.80
C ASN A 58 9.82 -7.00 -6.78
N LEU A 59 8.94 -6.35 -6.00
CA LEU A 59 8.15 -6.99 -4.94
C LEU A 59 9.06 -7.78 -3.97
N SER A 60 8.84 -9.10 -3.78
CA SER A 60 9.70 -9.96 -2.96
C SER A 60 11.00 -10.35 -3.68
N GLY A 61 11.08 -10.14 -4.99
CA GLY A 61 12.22 -10.50 -5.85
C GLY A 61 12.09 -11.87 -6.51
N THR A 62 11.00 -12.58 -6.25
CA THR A 62 10.69 -13.88 -6.86
C THR A 62 9.71 -13.77 -8.03
N GLU A 63 8.92 -12.70 -8.06
CA GLU A 63 7.91 -12.44 -9.07
C GLU A 63 8.54 -11.92 -10.36
N LEU A 64 8.15 -12.51 -11.49
CA LEU A 64 8.63 -12.09 -12.81
C LEU A 64 7.63 -11.12 -13.45
N PRO A 65 8.04 -9.88 -13.79
CA PRO A 65 7.18 -8.96 -14.50
C PRO A 65 6.90 -9.46 -15.92
N VAL A 66 5.76 -9.04 -16.48
CA VAL A 66 5.47 -9.29 -17.90
C VAL A 66 6.47 -8.51 -18.76
N ARG A 67 7.35 -9.23 -19.44
CA ARG A 67 8.46 -8.68 -20.23
C ARG A 67 8.32 -8.98 -21.72
N PHE A 68 8.53 -7.99 -22.57
CA PHE A 68 8.49 -8.16 -24.03
C PHE A 68 9.42 -7.16 -24.74
N SER A 69 9.77 -7.45 -26.00
CA SER A 69 10.62 -6.58 -26.82
C SER A 69 9.77 -5.57 -27.59
N LEU A 70 10.21 -4.31 -27.63
CA LEU A 70 9.61 -3.29 -28.49
C LEU A 70 10.32 -3.24 -29.84
N LYS A 71 9.56 -3.38 -30.94
CA LYS A 71 10.09 -3.31 -32.31
C LYS A 71 10.86 -2.01 -32.58
N THR A 72 10.40 -0.90 -31.99
CA THR A 72 10.97 0.44 -32.18
C THR A 72 12.23 0.69 -31.37
N LEU A 73 12.60 -0.19 -30.43
CA LEU A 73 13.77 -0.01 -29.57
C LEU A 73 14.88 -1.01 -29.89
N GLU A 74 15.00 -1.44 -31.15
CA GLU A 74 16.11 -2.30 -31.63
C GLU A 74 16.33 -3.56 -30.76
N GLY A 75 15.24 -4.16 -30.27
CA GLY A 75 15.31 -5.38 -29.44
C GLY A 75 15.45 -5.14 -27.94
N LYS A 76 15.49 -3.89 -27.45
CA LYS A 76 15.38 -3.61 -26.01
C LYS A 76 14.08 -4.17 -25.44
N HIS A 77 14.19 -4.65 -24.20
CA HIS A 77 13.06 -5.16 -23.45
C HIS A 77 12.43 -4.07 -22.58
N VAL A 78 11.10 -4.13 -22.51
CA VAL A 78 10.31 -3.38 -21.55
C VAL A 78 9.53 -4.34 -20.67
N GLU A 79 9.16 -3.83 -19.51
CA GLU A 79 8.34 -4.53 -18.53
C GLU A 79 7.05 -3.76 -18.27
N ILE A 80 5.95 -4.49 -18.10
CA ILE A 80 4.74 -3.95 -17.48
C ILE A 80 5.07 -3.67 -16.01
N VAL A 81 4.67 -2.50 -15.56
CA VAL A 81 4.88 -2.05 -14.18
C VAL A 81 4.16 -2.98 -13.19
N GLN A 82 4.84 -3.38 -12.11
CA GLN A 82 4.23 -4.13 -11.00
C GLN A 82 3.80 -3.21 -9.83
N SER A 83 4.50 -2.09 -9.68
CA SER A 83 4.26 -0.99 -8.73
C SER A 83 5.12 0.20 -9.15
N LEU A 84 4.68 1.44 -8.90
CA LEU A 84 5.45 2.65 -9.20
C LEU A 84 6.17 3.21 -7.96
N ALA A 85 6.34 2.42 -6.90
CA ALA A 85 6.93 2.85 -5.63
C ALA A 85 8.21 3.70 -5.82
N LYS A 86 9.15 3.24 -6.64
CA LYS A 86 10.40 3.96 -6.95
C LYS A 86 10.19 5.09 -7.97
N TRP A 87 9.40 4.85 -9.01
CA TRP A 87 9.13 5.84 -10.05
C TRP A 87 8.50 7.13 -9.52
N LYS A 88 7.60 7.07 -8.54
CA LYS A 88 6.93 8.28 -8.04
C LYS A 88 7.91 9.24 -7.37
N ARG A 89 8.92 8.72 -6.65
CA ARG A 89 9.96 9.57 -6.04
C ARG A 89 10.80 10.27 -7.11
N TYR A 90 11.15 9.55 -8.19
CA TYR A 90 11.77 10.15 -9.37
C TYR A 90 10.88 11.21 -10.02
N ALA A 91 9.58 10.95 -10.15
CA ALA A 91 8.62 11.88 -10.73
C ALA A 91 8.50 13.18 -9.91
N LEU A 92 8.48 13.11 -8.58
CA LEU A 92 8.49 14.29 -7.71
C LEU A 92 9.70 15.20 -8.00
N TRP A 93 10.89 14.61 -8.12
CA TRP A 93 12.11 15.35 -8.47
C TRP A 93 12.04 15.94 -9.88
N ARG A 94 11.67 15.12 -10.88
CA ARG A 94 11.59 15.52 -12.29
C ARG A 94 10.61 16.67 -12.51
N HIS A 95 9.52 16.71 -11.76
CA HIS A 95 8.48 17.72 -11.87
C HIS A 95 8.66 18.90 -10.89
N HIS A 96 9.77 18.96 -10.15
CA HIS A 96 10.06 20.02 -9.19
C HIS A 96 8.92 20.24 -8.20
N ILE A 97 8.38 19.15 -7.63
CA ILE A 97 7.31 19.23 -6.63
C ILE A 97 7.89 19.76 -5.30
N GLU A 98 7.23 20.76 -4.74
CA GLU A 98 7.67 21.43 -3.51
C GLU A 98 7.27 20.67 -2.23
N PRO A 99 8.00 20.85 -1.11
CA PRO A 99 7.63 20.27 0.18
C PRO A 99 6.18 20.57 0.60
N GLY A 100 5.50 19.55 1.11
CA GLY A 100 4.08 19.62 1.50
C GLY A 100 3.10 19.39 0.35
N MET A 101 3.57 19.28 -0.89
CA MET A 101 2.80 18.88 -2.07
C MET A 101 3.19 17.47 -2.51
N GLY A 102 2.32 16.84 -3.30
CA GLY A 102 2.61 15.51 -3.84
C GLY A 102 1.93 15.24 -5.18
N ILE A 103 2.01 13.99 -5.59
CA ILE A 103 1.40 13.46 -6.80
C ILE A 103 0.58 12.21 -6.47
N TYR A 104 -0.39 11.91 -7.31
CA TYR A 104 -0.99 10.58 -7.39
C TYR A 104 -1.22 10.19 -8.85
N THR A 105 -1.37 8.89 -9.08
CA THR A 105 -1.71 8.33 -10.37
C THR A 105 -2.63 7.13 -10.22
N ASP A 106 -3.45 6.90 -11.25
CA ASP A 106 -4.25 5.68 -11.38
C ASP A 106 -3.34 4.60 -11.98
N MET A 107 -2.67 3.84 -11.12
CA MET A 107 -1.72 2.81 -11.52
C MET A 107 -2.47 1.52 -11.87
N ASN A 108 -2.01 0.86 -12.92
CA ASN A 108 -2.52 -0.44 -13.36
C ASN A 108 -1.32 -1.36 -13.58
N ALA A 109 -1.37 -2.54 -12.96
CA ALA A 109 -0.32 -3.55 -13.01
C ALA A 109 -0.89 -4.91 -13.35
N ILE A 110 0.00 -5.78 -13.86
CA ILE A 110 -0.28 -7.20 -14.09
C ILE A 110 0.73 -8.01 -13.29
N ARG A 111 0.23 -8.83 -12.36
CA ARG A 111 1.02 -9.73 -11.49
C ARG A 111 0.72 -11.18 -11.86
N PRO A 112 1.44 -11.76 -12.83
CA PRO A 112 1.11 -13.07 -13.38
C PRO A 112 1.31 -14.23 -12.40
N ASN A 113 2.15 -14.04 -11.38
CA ASN A 113 2.47 -15.06 -10.37
C ASN A 113 1.53 -15.02 -9.15
N GLU A 114 0.51 -14.15 -9.16
CA GLU A 114 -0.41 -13.96 -8.04
C GLU A 114 -1.31 -15.20 -7.83
N ILE A 115 -1.44 -15.66 -6.59
CA ILE A 115 -2.37 -16.73 -6.25
C ILE A 115 -3.76 -16.11 -6.03
N THR A 116 -4.64 -16.25 -7.03
CA THR A 116 -5.96 -15.60 -6.99
C THR A 116 -6.89 -16.18 -5.93
N ASP A 117 -7.52 -15.31 -5.14
CA ASP A 117 -8.58 -15.64 -4.18
C ASP A 117 -9.64 -14.52 -4.13
N ASN A 118 -10.33 -14.32 -3.01
CA ASN A 118 -11.31 -13.23 -2.84
C ASN A 118 -10.68 -11.83 -2.83
N LEU A 119 -9.41 -11.70 -2.45
CA LEU A 119 -8.71 -10.45 -2.22
C LEU A 119 -7.59 -10.22 -3.25
N HIS A 120 -7.05 -11.29 -3.85
CA HIS A 120 -5.90 -11.24 -4.75
C HIS A 120 -6.31 -11.52 -6.20
N SER A 121 -5.86 -10.64 -7.10
CA SER A 121 -6.13 -10.67 -8.54
C SER A 121 -4.85 -10.46 -9.34
N VAL A 122 -4.75 -11.09 -10.50
CA VAL A 122 -3.66 -10.87 -11.46
C VAL A 122 -3.63 -9.41 -11.94
N TYR A 123 -4.80 -8.78 -12.01
CA TYR A 123 -4.93 -7.35 -12.29
C TYR A 123 -4.97 -6.57 -10.98
N VAL A 124 -4.06 -5.62 -10.85
CA VAL A 124 -3.94 -4.76 -9.67
C VAL A 124 -4.08 -3.31 -10.12
N ASP A 125 -5.05 -2.59 -9.54
CA ASP A 125 -5.15 -1.13 -9.67
C ASP A 125 -4.88 -0.46 -8.31
N GLN A 126 -4.28 0.72 -8.35
CA GLN A 126 -3.92 1.48 -7.15
C GLN A 126 -4.00 2.98 -7.39
N TRP A 127 -4.45 3.72 -6.36
CA TRP A 127 -4.11 5.14 -6.24
C TRP A 127 -2.68 5.25 -5.72
N ASP A 128 -1.73 5.19 -6.64
CA ASP A 128 -0.33 5.22 -6.26
C ASP A 128 0.10 6.67 -6.08
N TRP A 129 0.54 7.02 -4.86
CA TRP A 129 0.77 8.41 -4.47
C TRP A 129 2.12 8.61 -3.78
N GLU A 130 2.63 9.83 -3.85
CA GLU A 130 3.89 10.21 -3.20
C GLU A 130 3.86 11.69 -2.83
N LYS A 131 4.47 12.05 -1.69
CA LYS A 131 4.46 13.42 -1.17
C LYS A 131 5.85 13.84 -0.73
N VAL A 132 6.25 15.07 -1.08
CA VAL A 132 7.52 15.63 -0.65
C VAL A 132 7.40 16.06 0.82
N ILE A 133 8.30 15.55 1.65
CA ILE A 133 8.45 15.96 3.06
C ILE A 133 9.86 16.51 3.28
N LEU A 134 10.00 17.36 4.29
CA LEU A 134 11.29 17.86 4.73
C LEU A 134 12.02 16.83 5.59
N PRO A 135 13.36 16.86 5.68
CA PRO A 135 14.12 15.91 6.49
C PRO A 135 13.67 15.85 7.96
N ARG A 136 13.30 17.00 8.54
CA ARG A 136 12.78 17.09 9.93
C ARG A 136 11.39 16.49 10.13
N GLU A 137 10.65 16.27 9.04
CA GLU A 137 9.33 15.66 9.07
C GLU A 137 9.39 14.13 9.04
N ARG A 138 10.60 13.52 9.01
CA ARG A 138 10.79 12.08 9.13
C ARG A 138 10.55 11.61 10.57
N THR A 139 9.28 11.57 10.98
CA THR A 139 8.87 11.22 12.34
C THR A 139 7.63 10.34 12.32
N GLU A 140 7.43 9.55 13.39
CA GLU A 140 6.19 8.78 13.60
C GLU A 140 4.95 9.70 13.56
N GLN A 141 5.03 10.90 14.14
CA GLN A 141 3.93 11.85 14.15
C GLN A 141 3.48 12.22 12.73
N THR A 142 4.42 12.43 11.80
CA THR A 142 4.12 12.71 10.40
C THR A 142 3.41 11.52 9.74
N LEU A 143 3.93 10.31 9.94
CA LEU A 143 3.31 9.08 9.42
C LEU A 143 1.87 8.94 9.92
N ARG A 144 1.65 9.02 11.23
CA ARG A 144 0.32 8.87 11.84
C ARG A 144 -0.66 9.95 11.38
N LYS A 145 -0.19 11.19 11.19
CA LYS A 145 -1.00 12.27 10.60
C LYS A 145 -1.40 11.96 9.16
N CYS A 146 -0.47 11.45 8.35
CA CYS A 146 -0.73 11.05 6.98
C CYS A 146 -1.76 9.91 6.91
N VAL A 147 -1.58 8.87 7.71
CA VAL A 147 -2.51 7.73 7.83
C VAL A 147 -3.91 8.19 8.21
N LYS A 148 -4.04 9.06 9.22
CA LYS A 148 -5.35 9.62 9.60
C LYS A 148 -6.01 10.37 8.45
N SER A 149 -5.26 11.16 7.70
CA SER A 149 -5.77 11.94 6.56
C SER A 149 -6.32 11.00 5.46
N ILE A 150 -5.57 9.94 5.14
CA ILE A 150 -6.01 8.91 4.18
C ILE A 150 -7.25 8.18 4.69
N TYR A 151 -7.26 7.79 5.96
CA TYR A 151 -8.40 7.13 6.57
C TYR A 151 -9.66 8.00 6.57
N TYR A 152 -9.52 9.32 6.79
CA TYR A 152 -10.63 10.24 6.63
C TYR A 152 -11.14 10.33 5.20
N ALA A 153 -10.27 10.32 4.17
CA ALA A 153 -10.69 10.25 2.77
C ALA A 153 -11.50 8.96 2.47
N ILE A 154 -11.06 7.81 3.00
CA ILE A 154 -11.79 6.53 2.89
C ILE A 154 -13.18 6.65 3.54
N LYS A 155 -13.24 7.13 4.78
CA LYS A 155 -14.51 7.29 5.51
C LYS A 155 -15.45 8.29 4.84
N ARG A 156 -14.92 9.40 4.32
CA ARG A 156 -15.71 10.39 3.59
C ARG A 156 -16.31 9.77 2.33
N THR A 157 -15.53 8.95 1.62
CA THR A 157 -16.01 8.18 0.47
C THR A 157 -17.13 7.21 0.87
N GLN A 158 -16.95 6.44 1.95
CA GLN A 158 -17.99 5.53 2.47
C GLN A 158 -19.28 6.29 2.83
N PHE A 159 -19.16 7.42 3.50
CA PHE A 159 -20.31 8.25 3.87
C PHE A 159 -21.06 8.72 2.62
N LEU A 160 -20.37 9.34 1.66
CA LEU A 160 -20.98 9.84 0.42
C LEU A 160 -21.60 8.70 -0.41
N LEU A 161 -20.97 7.52 -0.42
CA LEU A 161 -21.53 6.33 -1.06
C LEU A 161 -22.84 5.89 -0.39
N SER A 162 -22.90 5.89 0.95
CA SER A 162 -24.11 5.52 1.68
C SER A 162 -25.25 6.51 1.50
N GLU A 163 -24.95 7.80 1.32
CA GLU A 163 -25.96 8.81 0.97
C GLU A 163 -26.51 8.59 -0.45
N HIS A 164 -25.67 8.16 -1.38
CA HIS A 164 -26.09 7.86 -2.76
C HIS A 164 -26.82 6.52 -2.89
N TYR A 165 -26.41 5.51 -2.10
CA TYR A 165 -27.01 4.18 -2.04
C TYR A 165 -27.36 3.83 -0.58
N PRO A 166 -28.54 4.23 -0.08
CA PRO A 166 -28.94 4.06 1.33
C PRO A 166 -28.97 2.60 1.85
N LEU A 167 -28.96 1.61 0.94
CA LEU A 167 -28.85 0.20 1.28
C LEU A 167 -27.43 -0.20 1.74
N LEU A 168 -26.40 0.55 1.34
CA LEU A 168 -25.02 0.35 1.74
C LEU A 168 -24.75 1.07 3.07
N LYS A 169 -24.79 0.32 4.17
CA LYS A 169 -24.56 0.87 5.51
C LYS A 169 -23.06 1.09 5.77
N PRO A 170 -22.64 2.26 6.29
CA PRO A 170 -21.27 2.47 6.75
C PRO A 170 -20.87 1.45 7.83
N THR A 171 -19.65 0.94 7.74
CA THR A 171 -19.11 -0.07 8.66
C THR A 171 -17.78 0.32 9.30
N LEU A 172 -17.10 1.35 8.78
CA LEU A 172 -15.80 1.74 9.29
C LEU A 172 -15.95 2.52 10.60
N PRO A 173 -15.08 2.26 11.61
CA PRO A 173 -15.14 2.97 12.88
C PRO A 173 -14.84 4.46 12.73
N HIS A 174 -15.05 5.23 13.81
CA HIS A 174 -14.78 6.66 13.76
C HIS A 174 -13.28 6.95 13.57
N ASP A 175 -12.44 6.28 14.35
CA ASP A 175 -10.99 6.45 14.38
C ASP A 175 -10.29 5.16 13.98
N ILE A 176 -9.12 5.30 13.34
CA ILE A 176 -8.21 4.19 13.07
C ILE A 176 -7.32 3.93 14.29
N PHE A 177 -7.25 2.68 14.72
CA PHE A 177 -6.40 2.28 15.85
C PHE A 177 -4.96 2.08 15.39
N PHE A 178 -3.98 2.54 16.17
CA PHE A 178 -2.55 2.42 15.84
C PHE A 178 -1.91 1.37 16.75
N ILE A 179 -1.16 0.44 16.16
CA ILE A 179 -0.38 -0.56 16.89
C ILE A 179 0.90 -0.88 16.15
N HIS A 180 2.00 -1.07 16.86
CA HIS A 180 3.24 -1.56 16.26
C HIS A 180 3.20 -3.09 16.09
N ALA A 181 3.82 -3.63 15.04
CA ALA A 181 3.85 -5.07 14.78
C ALA A 181 4.41 -5.88 15.97
N GLU A 182 5.43 -5.36 16.65
CA GLU A 182 5.99 -5.93 17.89
C GLU A 182 5.00 -5.95 19.06
N GLU A 183 4.22 -4.88 19.24
CA GLU A 183 3.17 -4.82 20.26
C GLU A 183 2.04 -5.79 19.93
N LEU A 184 1.69 -5.89 18.65
CA LEU A 184 0.70 -6.84 18.14
C LEU A 184 1.13 -8.28 18.39
N ARG A 185 2.40 -8.61 18.13
CA ARG A 185 3.02 -9.90 18.45
C ARG A 185 2.94 -10.20 19.95
N SER A 186 3.24 -9.21 20.78
CA SER A 186 3.20 -9.35 22.25
C SER A 186 1.77 -9.52 22.77
N LYS A 187 0.78 -8.87 22.13
CA LYS A 187 -0.64 -8.97 22.49
C LYS A 187 -1.25 -10.33 22.17
N TYR A 188 -0.85 -10.94 21.05
CA TYR A 188 -1.35 -12.25 20.62
C TYR A 188 -0.20 -13.25 20.44
N PRO A 189 0.46 -13.67 21.54
CA PRO A 189 1.54 -14.62 21.47
C PRO A 189 1.02 -15.97 20.94
N GLY A 190 1.77 -16.57 20.02
CA GLY A 190 1.44 -17.88 19.42
C GLY A 190 0.54 -17.84 18.18
N LEU A 191 -0.05 -16.69 17.84
CA LEU A 191 -0.73 -16.50 16.55
C LEU A 191 0.28 -16.17 15.44
N SER A 192 0.02 -16.62 14.21
CA SER A 192 0.72 -16.18 13.00
C SER A 192 0.41 -14.71 12.67
N PRO A 193 1.23 -14.00 11.87
CA PRO A 193 0.97 -12.60 11.53
C PRO A 193 -0.44 -12.34 10.98
N LYS A 194 -0.93 -13.18 10.05
CA LYS A 194 -2.29 -13.05 9.49
C LYS A 194 -3.39 -13.34 10.52
N GLU A 195 -3.16 -14.23 11.47
CA GLU A 195 -4.10 -14.44 12.58
C GLU A 195 -4.12 -13.24 13.54
N ARG A 196 -2.98 -12.60 13.77
CA ARG A 196 -2.89 -11.37 14.56
C ARG A 196 -3.62 -10.20 13.89
N GLU A 197 -3.43 -10.02 12.58
CA GLU A 197 -4.16 -9.04 11.77
C GLU A 197 -5.68 -9.26 11.87
N ASN A 198 -6.12 -10.52 11.72
CA ASN A 198 -7.52 -10.90 11.88
C ASN A 198 -8.06 -10.57 13.28
N ALA A 199 -7.33 -10.90 14.34
CA ALA A 199 -7.74 -10.65 15.72
C ALA A 199 -7.88 -9.15 16.00
N ILE A 200 -6.87 -8.36 15.63
CA ILE A 200 -6.87 -6.91 15.90
C ILE A 200 -7.89 -6.16 15.03
N ALA A 201 -8.04 -6.54 13.76
CA ALA A 201 -9.04 -5.93 12.87
C ALA A 201 -10.45 -6.23 13.37
N ARG A 202 -10.72 -7.45 13.86
CA ARG A 202 -12.02 -7.80 14.45
C ARG A 202 -12.32 -7.01 15.73
N GLU A 203 -11.30 -6.70 16.53
CA GLU A 203 -11.45 -5.93 17.78
C GLU A 203 -11.72 -4.44 17.53
N TYR A 204 -10.99 -3.81 16.61
CA TYR A 204 -11.05 -2.35 16.40
C TYR A 204 -11.79 -1.92 15.14
N GLY A 205 -12.11 -2.83 14.22
CA GLY A 205 -12.73 -2.55 12.92
C GLY A 205 -11.76 -1.99 11.88
N ALA A 206 -10.87 -1.06 12.25
CA ALA A 206 -9.82 -0.51 11.39
C ALA A 206 -8.55 -0.22 12.19
N VAL A 207 -7.41 -0.68 11.68
CA VAL A 207 -6.10 -0.56 12.33
C VAL A 207 -5.05 -0.08 11.34
N PHE A 208 -4.03 0.59 11.86
CA PHE A 208 -2.76 0.82 11.18
C PHE A 208 -1.68 0.03 11.93
N ILE A 209 -1.14 -1.00 11.28
CA ILE A 209 -0.04 -1.80 11.84
C ILE A 209 1.28 -1.20 11.37
N GLN A 210 2.03 -0.60 12.28
CA GLN A 210 3.30 0.06 12.00
C GLN A 210 4.48 -0.93 12.14
N GLY A 211 5.57 -0.68 11.38
CA GLY A 211 6.85 -1.38 11.56
C GLY A 211 6.91 -2.74 10.87
N ILE A 212 6.55 -2.77 9.58
CA ILE A 212 6.49 -4.02 8.80
C ILE A 212 7.72 -4.13 7.91
N GLY A 213 8.44 -5.26 8.01
CA GLY A 213 9.63 -5.58 7.22
C GLY A 213 10.88 -5.87 8.05
N GLY A 214 10.98 -5.29 9.25
CA GLY A 214 12.08 -5.56 10.20
C GLY A 214 11.83 -6.79 11.09
N PRO A 215 12.89 -7.39 11.67
CA PRO A 215 12.76 -8.47 12.64
C PRO A 215 12.08 -7.99 13.92
N LEU A 216 11.16 -8.82 14.42
CA LEU A 216 10.46 -8.65 15.69
C LEU A 216 11.30 -9.22 16.85
N GLY A 217 10.80 -9.09 18.08
CA GLY A 217 11.50 -9.52 19.30
C GLY A 217 11.83 -11.03 19.38
N ASP A 218 11.19 -11.86 18.56
CA ASP A 218 11.50 -13.29 18.40
C ASP A 218 12.32 -13.62 17.14
N GLY A 219 12.80 -12.61 16.42
CA GLY A 219 13.56 -12.75 15.18
C GLY A 219 12.72 -13.05 13.94
N THR A 220 11.40 -13.21 14.08
CA THR A 220 10.49 -13.38 12.93
C THR A 220 10.13 -12.05 12.28
N LEU A 221 9.55 -12.08 11.08
CA LEU A 221 8.98 -10.90 10.42
C LEU A 221 7.46 -10.89 10.60
N HIS A 222 6.87 -9.69 10.66
CA HIS A 222 5.40 -9.56 10.52
C HIS A 222 4.97 -9.87 9.08
N ASP A 223 5.61 -9.21 8.12
CA ASP A 223 5.48 -9.49 6.69
C ASP A 223 6.77 -9.04 5.98
N GLU A 224 6.99 -9.53 4.77
CA GLU A 224 8.12 -9.12 3.94
C GLU A 224 7.94 -7.68 3.43
N ARG A 225 9.05 -6.95 3.28
CA ARG A 225 9.03 -5.62 2.69
C ARG A 225 10.30 -5.33 1.92
N SER A 226 10.17 -4.64 0.79
CA SER A 226 11.34 -4.26 -0.01
C SER A 226 12.25 -3.30 0.78
N PRO A 227 13.59 -3.48 0.72
CA PRO A 227 14.52 -2.64 1.44
C PRO A 227 14.75 -1.24 0.81
N ASP A 228 14.24 -0.99 -0.40
CA ASP A 228 14.66 0.12 -1.25
C ASP A 228 13.66 1.28 -1.39
N TYR A 229 12.47 1.18 -0.78
CA TYR A 229 11.53 2.30 -0.76
C TYR A 229 10.96 2.62 0.62
N ASP A 230 10.54 1.65 1.43
CA ASP A 230 9.97 1.92 2.75
C ASP A 230 11.02 1.89 3.86
N ASP A 231 10.95 2.83 4.79
CA ASP A 231 11.81 2.84 5.98
C ASP A 231 11.17 2.00 7.09
N TRP A 232 11.61 0.75 7.23
CA TRP A 232 11.20 -0.18 8.29
C TRP A 232 12.28 -0.32 9.39
N SER A 233 13.33 0.51 9.36
CA SER A 233 14.52 0.35 10.21
C SER A 233 14.81 1.54 11.14
N THR A 234 14.25 2.72 10.87
CA THR A 234 14.40 3.88 11.75
C THR A 234 13.65 3.68 13.07
N GLU A 235 14.31 3.95 14.20
CA GLU A 235 13.70 3.87 15.53
C GLU A 235 12.62 4.95 15.72
N THR A 236 11.44 4.57 16.21
CA THR A 236 10.28 5.47 16.41
C THR A 236 9.88 5.63 17.87
N GLY A 237 10.20 4.64 18.70
CA GLY A 237 10.09 4.66 20.16
C GLY A 237 11.12 3.70 20.74
N THR A 238 11.23 3.63 22.07
CA THR A 238 12.26 2.82 22.74
C THR A 238 12.19 1.36 22.29
N GLY A 239 13.11 0.95 21.41
CA GLY A 239 13.18 -0.43 20.87
C GLY A 239 12.15 -0.78 19.78
N LEU A 240 11.40 0.19 19.25
CA LEU A 240 10.45 -0.01 18.14
C LEU A 240 10.97 0.64 16.85
N PHE A 241 10.86 -0.05 15.72
CA PHE A 241 11.49 0.34 14.46
C PHE A 241 10.48 0.35 13.30
N GLY A 242 10.58 1.37 12.47
CA GLY A 242 9.86 1.49 11.21
C GLY A 242 8.95 2.72 11.16
N LEU A 243 9.08 3.45 10.06
CA LEU A 243 8.26 4.58 9.65
C LEU A 243 7.34 4.19 8.48
N ASN A 244 6.86 2.94 8.47
CA ASN A 244 5.93 2.39 7.50
C ASN A 244 4.86 1.54 8.19
N GLY A 245 3.87 1.07 7.41
CA GLY A 245 2.85 0.18 7.90
C GLY A 245 1.64 0.08 6.98
N ASP A 246 0.67 -0.70 7.41
CA ASP A 246 -0.48 -1.09 6.61
C ASP A 246 -1.80 -0.67 7.26
N ILE A 247 -2.73 -0.14 6.47
CA ILE A 247 -4.12 0.06 6.86
C ILE A 247 -4.87 -1.26 6.63
N ILE A 248 -5.39 -1.83 7.71
CA ILE A 248 -6.15 -3.09 7.69
C ILE A 248 -7.53 -2.85 8.28
N ILE A 249 -8.56 -3.37 7.62
CA ILE A 249 -9.94 -3.31 8.09
C ILE A 249 -10.52 -4.71 8.30
N HIS A 250 -11.55 -4.81 9.13
CA HIS A 250 -12.38 -6.00 9.18
C HIS A 250 -13.43 -5.96 8.07
N HIS A 251 -13.43 -6.97 7.21
CA HIS A 251 -14.41 -7.10 6.13
C HIS A 251 -15.60 -7.94 6.59
N PRO A 252 -16.79 -7.34 6.83
CA PRO A 252 -17.89 -8.01 7.52
C PRO A 252 -18.51 -9.17 6.74
N VAL A 253 -18.40 -9.18 5.41
CA VAL A 253 -18.94 -10.27 4.58
C VAL A 253 -18.01 -11.48 4.54
N LEU A 254 -16.69 -11.25 4.60
CA LEU A 254 -15.69 -12.32 4.55
C LEU A 254 -15.22 -12.72 5.96
N GLU A 255 -15.61 -11.95 6.97
CA GLU A 255 -15.24 -12.09 8.38
C GLU A 255 -13.72 -12.15 8.64
N THR A 256 -12.95 -11.51 7.77
CA THR A 256 -11.48 -11.52 7.75
C THR A 256 -10.90 -10.10 7.73
N ALA A 257 -9.65 -9.98 8.10
CA ALA A 257 -8.82 -8.79 7.87
C ALA A 257 -8.56 -8.61 6.38
N VAL A 258 -8.67 -7.37 5.92
CA VAL A 258 -8.37 -6.95 4.55
C VAL A 258 -7.42 -5.76 4.61
N GLU A 259 -6.28 -5.89 3.96
CA GLU A 259 -5.34 -4.79 3.76
C GLU A 259 -5.89 -3.86 2.66
N LEU A 260 -5.99 -2.57 2.96
CA LEU A 260 -6.41 -1.54 2.00
C LEU A 260 -5.23 -0.74 1.44
N SER A 261 -4.15 -0.62 2.21
CA SER A 261 -3.01 0.19 1.81
C SER A 261 -1.76 -0.20 2.58
N SER A 262 -0.66 -0.38 1.87
CA SER A 262 0.70 -0.30 2.39
C SER A 262 1.27 1.11 2.17
N MET A 263 1.92 1.71 3.16
CA MET A 263 2.54 3.03 3.02
C MET A 263 3.68 3.27 4.01
N GLY A 264 4.54 4.25 3.70
CA GLY A 264 5.59 4.64 4.63
C GLY A 264 6.32 5.92 4.25
N ILE A 265 7.04 6.47 5.21
CA ILE A 265 8.07 7.45 4.95
C ILE A 265 9.22 6.73 4.26
N ARG A 266 9.63 7.24 3.10
CA ARG A 266 10.62 6.55 2.28
C ARG A 266 11.98 6.47 2.92
N VAL A 267 12.81 5.52 2.53
CA VAL A 267 14.21 5.45 2.99
C VAL A 267 15.01 6.75 2.71
N ASN A 268 15.91 7.10 3.62
CA ASN A 268 16.97 8.07 3.37
C ASN A 268 18.28 7.32 3.04
N PRO A 269 19.39 8.00 2.69
CA PRO A 269 20.64 7.30 2.35
C PRO A 269 21.13 6.33 3.44
N GLN A 270 20.98 6.70 4.71
CA GLN A 270 21.42 5.89 5.85
C GLN A 270 20.56 4.64 6.04
N SER A 271 19.22 4.80 6.05
CA SER A 271 18.29 3.69 6.22
C SER A 271 18.28 2.77 4.99
N LEU A 272 18.46 3.32 3.79
CA LEU A 272 18.61 2.52 2.56
C LEU A 272 19.83 1.60 2.67
N GLN A 273 21.01 2.14 3.00
CA GLN A 273 22.23 1.34 3.14
C GLN A 273 22.05 0.22 4.17
N LEU A 274 21.54 0.57 5.37
CA LEU A 274 21.28 -0.40 6.44
C LEU A 274 20.31 -1.50 6.03
N GLN A 275 19.21 -1.15 5.35
CA GLN A 275 18.20 -2.11 4.92
C GLN A 275 18.69 -3.02 3.79
N LEU A 276 19.46 -2.48 2.83
CA LEU A 276 20.06 -3.28 1.76
C LEU A 276 21.06 -4.29 2.32
N GLU A 277 21.88 -3.90 3.31
CA GLU A 277 22.79 -4.83 4.00
C GLU A 277 22.01 -5.92 4.73
N ARG A 278 20.97 -5.56 5.49
CA ARG A 278 20.14 -6.52 6.23
C ARG A 278 19.37 -7.49 5.32
N ALA A 279 18.95 -7.02 4.16
CA ALA A 279 18.21 -7.81 3.18
C ALA A 279 19.12 -8.55 2.19
N ASN A 280 20.46 -8.48 2.34
CA ASN A 280 21.42 -9.03 1.38
C ASN A 280 21.17 -8.58 -0.07
N ALA A 281 20.77 -7.32 -0.26
CA ALA A 281 20.34 -6.74 -1.54
C ALA A 281 21.27 -5.62 -2.03
N LEU A 282 22.57 -5.72 -1.73
CA LEU A 282 23.57 -4.71 -2.10
C LEU A 282 23.76 -4.55 -3.62
N ASP A 283 23.29 -5.51 -4.41
CA ASP A 283 23.20 -5.44 -5.87
C ASP A 283 22.31 -4.29 -6.36
N ARG A 284 21.43 -3.75 -5.49
CA ARG A 284 20.54 -2.63 -5.80
C ARG A 284 21.17 -1.24 -5.63
N VAL A 285 22.31 -1.13 -4.93
CA VAL A 285 23.03 0.14 -4.71
C VAL A 285 23.35 0.93 -6.00
N PRO A 286 23.81 0.31 -7.11
CA PRO A 286 24.16 1.05 -8.33
C PRO A 286 22.96 1.49 -9.18
N LEU A 287 21.72 1.14 -8.79
CA LEU A 287 20.53 1.48 -9.57
C LEU A 287 20.23 2.98 -9.51
N LYS A 288 19.79 3.55 -10.64
CA LYS A 288 19.61 4.99 -10.84
C LYS A 288 18.14 5.40 -10.62
N PHE A 289 17.68 5.41 -9.37
CA PHE A 289 16.33 5.89 -9.02
C PHE A 289 16.30 6.74 -7.74
#